data_AF-A0A949XEG1-F1
#
_entry.id   AF-A0A949XEG1-F1
#
_cell.length_a   1.000
_cell.length_b   1.000
_cell.length_c   1.000
_cell.angle_alpha   90.00
_cell.angle_beta   90.00
_cell.angle_gamma   90.00
#
_symmetry.space_group_name_H-M   'P 1'
#
loop_
_entity.id
_entity.type
_entity.pdbx_description
1 polymer ?
#
loop_
_entity_poly.entity_id
_entity_poly.type
_entity_poly.pdbx_seq_one_letter_code
_entity_poly.pdbx_strand_id
1 'polypeptide(L)'
;HEVHIRNLRRPSFFGEMALMTGEPRNSTVRALTDAELLELSREGFIELFKSHPETAAKIGEIIALRMSERRESLAAASNLRDNSHSHAGWLLAKISAVFNLSPAR
;
A
#
# COMPACT_ATOMS: atom_id res chain seq x y z
N HIS A 1 -14.74 3.45 16.65
CA HIS A 1 -13.72 4.47 16.96
C HIS A 1 -12.73 4.53 15.81
N GLU A 2 -12.34 5.73 15.39
CA GLU A 2 -11.25 5.90 14.40
C GLU A 2 -9.89 5.76 15.11
N VAL A 3 -8.96 5.02 14.50
CA VAL A 3 -7.60 4.84 15.02
C VAL A 3 -6.64 5.58 14.08
N HIS A 4 -5.85 6.50 14.62
CA HIS A 4 -4.81 7.17 13.86
C HIS A 4 -3.67 6.20 13.57
N ILE A 5 -3.35 5.99 12.29
CA ILE A 5 -2.25 5.09 11.87
C ILE A 5 -0.98 5.91 11.61
N ARG A 6 -1.06 6.93 10.76
CA ARG A 6 0.09 7.76 10.39
C ARG A 6 -0.30 9.12 9.83
N ASN A 7 0.64 10.05 9.90
CA ASN A 7 0.63 11.28 9.12
C ASN A 7 1.44 11.10 7.81
N LEU A 8 0.97 11.70 6.72
CA LEU A 8 1.64 11.70 5.43
C LEU A 8 2.19 13.10 5.14
N ARG A 9 3.40 13.16 4.58
CA ARG A 9 4.07 14.41 4.15
C ARG A 9 4.79 14.17 2.84
N ARG A 10 4.98 15.21 2.03
CA ARG A 10 5.78 15.10 0.81
C ARG A 10 7.23 14.67 1.17
N PRO A 11 7.83 13.72 0.43
CA PRO A 11 7.23 12.87 -0.60
C PRO A 11 6.46 11.70 0.03
N SER A 12 5.17 11.56 -0.32
CA SER A 12 4.34 10.40 0.04
C SER A 12 3.20 10.28 -0.98
N PHE A 13 2.70 9.06 -1.15
CA PHE A 13 1.49 8.75 -1.92
C PHE A 13 0.57 7.87 -1.08
N PHE A 14 -0.69 7.71 -1.47
CA PHE A 14 -1.64 6.81 -0.81
C PHE A 14 -2.67 6.27 -1.81
N GLY A 15 -3.46 5.28 -1.39
CA GLY A 15 -4.45 4.63 -2.26
C GLY A 15 -3.90 3.43 -3.04
N GLU A 16 -2.59 3.18 -2.93
CA GLU A 16 -1.90 2.06 -3.56
C GLU A 16 -2.38 0.71 -3.03
N MET A 17 -2.80 0.65 -1.77
CA MET A 17 -3.12 -0.62 -1.10
C MET A 17 -4.21 -1.38 -1.85
N ALA A 18 -5.37 -0.75 -2.03
CA ALA A 18 -6.50 -1.37 -2.73
C ALA A 18 -6.18 -1.69 -4.20
N LEU A 19 -5.34 -0.86 -4.83
CA LEU A 19 -4.91 -1.05 -6.21
C LEU A 19 -3.99 -2.26 -6.36
N MET A 20 -3.07 -2.45 -5.42
CA MET A 20 -1.98 -3.42 -5.49
C MET A 20 -2.31 -4.79 -4.90
N THR A 21 -3.13 -4.82 -3.85
CA THR A 21 -3.49 -6.08 -3.17
C THR A 21 -4.86 -6.60 -3.59
N GLY A 22 -5.70 -5.74 -4.18
CA GLY A 22 -7.10 -6.03 -4.46
C GLY A 22 -8.00 -6.07 -3.21
N GLU A 23 -7.46 -5.72 -2.03
CA GLU A 23 -8.26 -5.62 -0.81
C GLU A 23 -9.18 -4.39 -0.84
N PRO A 24 -10.33 -4.42 -0.14
CA PRO A 24 -11.17 -3.25 0.05
C PRO A 24 -10.41 -2.06 0.66
N ARG A 25 -10.94 -0.85 0.48
CA ARG A 25 -10.39 0.36 1.10
C ARG A 25 -10.58 0.29 2.61
N ASN A 26 -9.48 -0.01 3.32
CA ASN A 26 -9.50 -0.29 4.76
C ASN A 26 -8.95 0.88 5.61
N SER A 27 -8.78 2.06 5.03
CA SER A 27 -8.31 3.26 5.71
C SER A 27 -8.83 4.53 5.03
N THR A 28 -9.15 5.53 5.85
CA THR A 28 -9.56 6.86 5.41
C THR A 28 -8.34 7.79 5.48
N VAL A 29 -8.20 8.67 4.49
CA VAL A 29 -7.19 9.72 4.49
C VAL A 29 -7.93 11.05 4.58
N ARG A 30 -7.50 11.91 5.50
CA ARG A 30 -8.06 13.25 5.70
C ARG A 30 -6.93 14.27 5.63
N ALA A 31 -7.17 15.35 4.88
CA ALA A 31 -6.25 16.48 4.87
C ALA A 31 -6.28 17.16 6.24
N LEU A 32 -5.12 17.32 6.87
CA LEU A 32 -4.96 18.06 8.13
C LEU A 32 -4.72 19.56 7.90
N THR A 33 -4.25 19.89 6.70
CA THR A 33 -4.00 21.25 6.19
C THR A 33 -4.37 21.27 4.72
N ASP A 34 -4.36 22.45 4.09
CA ASP A 34 -4.46 22.58 2.65
C ASP A 34 -3.41 21.69 1.96
N ALA A 35 -3.84 20.97 0.93
CA ALA A 35 -3.02 19.99 0.24
C ALA A 35 -3.33 19.97 -1.26
N GLU A 36 -2.29 19.95 -2.07
CA GLU A 36 -2.36 19.66 -3.50
C GLU A 36 -1.84 18.26 -3.76
N LEU A 37 -2.59 17.49 -4.55
CA LEU A 37 -2.31 16.08 -4.82
C LEU A 37 -2.19 15.85 -6.32
N LEU A 38 -1.28 14.95 -6.68
CA LEU A 38 -1.28 14.34 -8.01
C LEU A 38 -2.05 13.04 -7.93
N GLU A 39 -3.05 12.89 -8.80
CA GLU A 39 -3.81 11.65 -8.94
C GLU A 39 -3.22 10.82 -10.08
N LEU A 40 -3.04 9.53 -9.82
CA LEU A 40 -2.67 8.55 -10.84
C LEU A 40 -3.79 7.51 -10.94
N SER A 41 -4.37 7.39 -12.13
CA SER A 41 -5.44 6.40 -12.36
C SER A 41 -4.89 4.98 -12.27
N ARG A 42 -5.80 4.00 -12.13
CA ARG A 42 -5.47 2.58 -12.18
C ARG A 42 -4.69 2.24 -13.45
N GLU A 43 -5.16 2.72 -14.60
CA GLU A 43 -4.57 2.49 -15.91
C GLU A 43 -3.16 3.10 -15.99
N GLY A 44 -2.99 4.32 -15.46
CA GLY A 44 -1.68 4.95 -15.36
C GLY A 44 -0.70 4.16 -14.49
N PHE A 45 -1.19 3.53 -13.41
CA PHE A 45 -0.38 2.66 -12.55
C PHE A 45 0.01 1.35 -13.25
N ILE A 46 -0.92 0.74 -13.98
CA ILE A 46 -0.65 -0.45 -14.80
C ILE A 46 0.45 -0.13 -15.83
N GLU A 47 0.34 1.01 -16.52
CA GLU A 47 1.32 1.42 -17.53
C GLU A 47 2.69 1.74 -16.92
N LEU A 48 2.71 2.36 -15.74
CA LEU A 48 3.94 2.58 -14.98
C LEU A 48 4.67 1.26 -14.68
N PHE A 49 3.96 0.22 -14.28
CA PHE A 49 4.59 -1.08 -13.99
C PHE A 49 5.00 -1.86 -15.22
N LYS A 50 4.29 -1.71 -16.33
CA LYS A 50 4.72 -2.29 -17.61
C LYS A 50 6.00 -1.64 -18.13
N SER A 51 6.09 -0.32 -18.02
CA SER A 51 7.25 0.46 -18.49
C SER A 51 8.45 0.38 -17.54
N HIS A 52 8.21 0.26 -16.23
CA HIS A 52 9.24 0.25 -15.19
C HIS A 52 8.96 -0.84 -14.13
N PRO A 53 9.18 -2.13 -14.45
CA PRO A 53 8.83 -3.25 -13.57
C PRO A 53 9.49 -3.19 -12.18
N GLU A 54 10.69 -2.61 -12.06
CA GLU A 54 11.40 -2.42 -10.79
C GLU A 54 10.66 -1.50 -9.83
N THR A 55 9.77 -0.64 -10.33
CA THR A 55 8.93 0.23 -9.51
C THR A 55 7.90 -0.59 -8.72
N ALA A 56 7.41 -1.70 -9.26
CA ALA A 56 6.46 -2.58 -8.58
C ALA A 56 7.06 -3.15 -7.28
N ALA A 57 8.34 -3.54 -7.30
CA ALA A 57 9.03 -4.06 -6.13
C ALA A 57 9.16 -2.99 -5.02
N LYS A 58 9.59 -1.78 -5.38
CA LYS A 58 9.72 -0.65 -4.45
C LYS A 58 8.39 -0.26 -3.80
N ILE A 59 7.31 -0.23 -4.60
CA ILE A 59 5.98 0.05 -4.06
C ILE A 59 5.50 -1.10 -3.17
N GLY A 60 5.85 -2.35 -3.51
CA GLY A 60 5.62 -3.51 -2.66
C GLY A 60 6.24 -3.35 -1.27
N GLU A 61 7.50 -2.94 -1.18
CA GLU A 61 8.16 -2.69 0.12
C GLU A 61 7.43 -1.63 0.96
N ILE A 62 6.97 -0.56 0.32
CA ILE A 62 6.19 0.52 0.98
C ILE A 62 4.86 -0.02 1.53
N ILE A 63 4.18 -0.85 0.74
CA ILE A 63 2.91 -1.47 1.17
C ILE A 63 3.13 -2.42 2.35
N ALA A 64 4.17 -3.24 2.32
CA ALA A 64 4.48 -4.16 3.41
C ALA A 64 4.73 -3.41 4.73
N LEU A 65 5.48 -2.30 4.67
CA LEU A 65 5.69 -1.42 5.81
C LEU A 65 4.36 -0.86 6.35
N ARG A 66 3.52 -0.31 5.47
CA ARG A 66 2.23 0.28 5.84
C ARG A 66 1.26 -0.74 6.44
N MET A 67 1.29 -1.98 5.98
CA MET A 67 0.50 -3.06 6.57
C MET A 67 0.92 -3.35 8.01
N SER A 68 2.22 -3.35 8.31
CA SER A 68 2.70 -3.54 9.69
C SER A 68 2.27 -2.38 10.58
N GLU A 69 2.47 -1.13 10.14
CA GLU A 69 2.06 0.07 10.89
C GLU A 69 0.56 0.07 11.20
N ARG A 70 -0.28 -0.29 10.21
CA ARG A 70 -1.73 -0.43 10.39
C ARG A 70 -2.06 -1.47 11.46
N ARG A 71 -1.47 -2.66 11.36
CA ARG A 71 -1.72 -3.76 12.30
C ARG A 71 -1.30 -3.37 13.71
N GLU A 72 -0.14 -2.75 13.87
CA GLU A 72 0.37 -2.26 15.16
C GLU A 72 -0.54 -1.20 15.76
N SER A 73 -1.00 -0.24 14.97
CA SER A 73 -1.91 0.81 15.43
C SER A 73 -3.26 0.24 15.88
N LEU A 74 -3.80 -0.72 15.13
CA LEU A 74 -5.05 -1.42 15.48
C LEU A 74 -4.89 -2.31 16.72
N ALA A 75 -3.77 -3.03 16.84
CA ALA A 75 -3.45 -3.86 18.00
C ALA A 75 -3.30 -3.02 19.27
N ALA A 76 -2.58 -1.90 19.20
CA ALA A 76 -2.43 -0.95 20.30
C ALA A 76 -3.78 -0.36 20.74
N ALA A 77 -4.70 -0.14 19.79
CA ALA A 77 -6.05 0.36 20.09
C ALA A 77 -7.01 -0.72 20.63
N SER A 78 -6.71 -2.02 20.45
CA SER A 78 -7.64 -3.12 20.75
C SER A 78 -7.12 -4.19 21.74
N ASN A 79 -5.89 -4.08 22.24
CA ASN A 79 -5.20 -5.12 23.04
C ASN A 79 -5.11 -6.51 22.36
N LEU A 80 -5.38 -6.60 21.06
CA LEU A 80 -5.31 -7.85 20.29
C LEU A 80 -3.89 -8.03 19.72
N ARG A 81 -3.16 -9.05 20.17
CA ARG A 81 -1.88 -9.46 19.58
C ARG A 81 -2.18 -10.42 18.42
N ASP A 82 -2.10 -9.94 17.19
CA ASP A 82 -2.17 -10.80 16.01
C ASP A 82 -0.77 -11.16 15.50
N ASN A 83 -0.60 -12.45 15.22
CA ASN A 83 0.65 -13.16 15.02
C ASN A 83 0.64 -13.71 13.58
N SER A 84 1.19 -12.99 12.60
CA SER A 84 1.36 -13.50 11.22
C SER A 84 2.45 -12.82 10.39
N HIS A 85 3.14 -13.68 9.63
CA HIS A 85 4.45 -13.67 8.95
C HIS A 85 4.82 -12.53 7.98
N SER A 86 6.07 -12.52 7.48
CA SER A 86 6.63 -11.55 6.54
C SER A 86 5.84 -11.48 5.22
N HIS A 87 5.37 -10.27 4.86
CA HIS A 87 4.42 -10.03 3.77
C HIS A 87 5.07 -9.75 2.40
N ALA A 88 6.37 -9.46 2.30
CA ALA A 88 6.98 -9.00 1.05
C ALA A 88 6.82 -10.00 -0.12
N GLY A 89 7.06 -11.30 0.11
CA GLY A 89 6.94 -12.32 -0.94
C GLY A 89 5.50 -12.57 -1.40
N TRP A 90 4.54 -12.64 -0.47
CA TRP A 90 3.11 -12.74 -0.79
C TRP A 90 2.63 -11.54 -1.59
N LEU A 91 3.08 -10.34 -1.21
CA LEU A 91 2.68 -9.10 -1.83
C LEU A 91 3.22 -8.97 -3.25
N LEU A 92 4.49 -9.31 -3.48
CA LEU A 92 5.06 -9.34 -4.83
C LEU A 92 4.30 -10.33 -5.72
N ALA A 93 3.99 -11.53 -5.23
CA ALA A 93 3.19 -12.50 -5.96
C ALA A 93 1.79 -11.98 -6.29
N LYS A 94 1.15 -11.26 -5.35
CA LYS A 94 -0.15 -10.61 -5.54
C LYS A 94 -0.10 -9.49 -6.57
N ILE A 95 0.91 -8.62 -6.51
CA ILE A 95 1.12 -7.53 -7.47
C ILE A 95 1.29 -8.13 -8.86
N SER A 96 2.16 -9.13 -9.02
CA SER A 96 2.33 -9.79 -10.32
C SER A 96 1.04 -10.40 -10.85
N ALA A 97 0.20 -10.99 -9.98
CA ALA A 97 -1.10 -11.55 -10.37
C ALA A 97 -2.12 -10.48 -10.77
N VAL A 98 -2.19 -9.34 -10.05
CA VAL A 98 -3.14 -8.24 -10.35
C VAL A 98 -2.77 -7.53 -11.65
N PHE A 99 -1.47 -7.35 -11.89
CA PHE A 99 -0.97 -6.58 -13.04
C PHE A 99 -0.53 -7.45 -14.22
N ASN A 100 -0.69 -8.77 -14.13
CA ASN A 100 -0.25 -9.76 -15.11
C ASN A 100 1.23 -9.55 -15.50
N LEU A 101 2.09 -9.27 -14.51
CA LEU A 101 3.52 -9.05 -14.69
C LEU A 101 4.23 -10.41 -14.68
N SER A 102 4.97 -10.73 -15.75
CA SER A 102 5.89 -11.87 -15.74
C SER A 102 6.99 -11.65 -14.70
N PRO A 103 7.47 -12.70 -14.00
CA PRO A 103 8.64 -12.57 -13.13
C PRO A 103 9.81 -12.00 -13.94
N ALA A 104 10.48 -10.98 -13.40
CA ALA A 104 11.75 -10.53 -13.95
C ALA A 104 12.72 -11.73 -13.95
N ARG A 105 13.30 -12.03 -15.11
CA ARG A 105 14.30 -13.10 -15.29
C ARG A 105 15.58 -12.79 -14.52
#